data_AF-A0A0C3A234-F1
#
_entry.id   AF-A0A0C3A234-F1
#
_cell.length_a   1.000
_cell.length_b   1.000
_cell.length_c   1.000
_cell.angle_alpha   90.00
_cell.angle_beta   90.00
_cell.angle_gamma   90.00
#
_symmetry.space_group_name_H-M   'P 1'
#
loop_
_entity.id
_entity.type
_entity.pdbx_description
1 polymer ?
#
loop_
_entity_poly.entity_id
_entity_poly.type
_entity_poly.pdbx_seq_one_letter_code
_entity_poly.pdbx_strand_id
1 'polypeptide(L)'
;MKKILTILTSFSLIATSSFLVVACKPAGIKNKAGKLKEESETNSKKENKEKNISESKEEMLQSDQSKSKRKTELDITKFDGGSKSNIGNNILAEIEDEEPIIKESFKWWKDAKKDKRPHFFNPKDSSEILILGYKKENKKEYYRLEEIPKHVKKVPKILPPVVTSLEGAFKNNENQIIDGIETWDTSRVKNMYQTFFKASKFNGDISKWNTSGVTDFGYMFYGASAFKRNLKDWNVSNDPFPVAFARDSGFENDKNLWPPFKNKDKQ
;
A
#
# COMPACT_ATOMS: atom_id res chain seq x y z
N MET A 1 19.93 -32.09 -40.99
CA MET A 1 20.56 -31.97 -39.65
C MET A 1 19.56 -31.19 -38.79
N LYS A 2 18.92 -31.70 -37.71
CA LYS A 2 19.45 -32.27 -36.45
C LYS A 2 20.54 -31.39 -35.85
N LYS A 3 20.47 -30.83 -34.63
CA LYS A 3 19.49 -30.91 -33.50
C LYS A 3 18.88 -29.50 -33.26
N ILE A 4 17.98 -29.19 -32.30
CA ILE A 4 17.33 -29.93 -31.20
C ILE A 4 15.88 -29.42 -30.98
N LEU A 5 15.19 -29.80 -29.90
CA LEU A 5 13.82 -29.40 -29.51
C LEU A 5 13.69 -29.39 -27.96
N THR A 6 12.63 -28.78 -27.41
CA THR A 6 12.16 -28.87 -25.99
C THR A 6 13.08 -28.21 -24.94
N ILE A 7 12.63 -27.77 -23.75
CA ILE A 7 11.35 -27.97 -23.03
C ILE A 7 10.69 -26.62 -22.67
N LEU A 8 9.34 -26.58 -22.73
CA LEU A 8 8.51 -25.51 -22.18
C LEU A 8 7.85 -26.04 -20.88
N THR A 9 8.25 -25.53 -19.70
CA THR A 9 7.62 -25.89 -18.42
C THR A 9 7.53 -24.70 -17.47
N SER A 10 6.32 -24.48 -16.95
CA SER A 10 6.02 -23.79 -15.69
C SER A 10 6.74 -22.46 -15.41
N PHE A 11 6.22 -21.37 -16.00
CA PHE A 11 5.84 -20.26 -15.14
C PHE A 11 4.37 -20.45 -14.77
N SER A 12 4.09 -20.55 -13.47
CA SER A 12 2.72 -20.66 -12.98
C SER A 12 1.98 -19.34 -13.23
N LEU A 13 0.76 -19.43 -13.75
CA LEU A 13 -0.10 -18.26 -13.94
C LEU A 13 -0.71 -17.84 -12.59
N ILE A 14 0.11 -17.21 -11.73
CA ILE A 14 -0.38 -16.56 -10.52
C ILE A 14 -1.01 -15.24 -10.93
N ALA A 15 -2.33 -15.27 -11.14
CA ALA A 15 -3.14 -14.11 -11.46
C ALA A 15 -3.31 -13.19 -10.23
N THR A 16 -2.27 -12.41 -9.92
CA THR A 16 -2.32 -11.28 -8.99
C THR A 16 -1.80 -10.04 -9.70
N SER A 17 -2.69 -9.07 -9.96
CA SER A 17 -2.40 -7.88 -10.77
C SER A 17 -1.05 -7.25 -10.44
N SER A 18 -0.17 -7.21 -11.44
CA SER A 18 1.22 -6.76 -11.34
C SER A 18 1.60 -6.12 -12.67
N PHE A 19 1.47 -4.79 -12.78
CA PHE A 19 1.78 -4.06 -14.00
C PHE A 19 3.25 -4.24 -14.41
N LEU A 20 3.46 -4.87 -15.57
CA LEU A 20 4.80 -5.15 -16.09
C LEU A 20 5.40 -3.89 -16.76
N VAL A 21 5.99 -3.00 -15.95
CA VAL A 21 6.59 -1.75 -16.45
C VAL A 21 7.88 -2.02 -17.22
N VAL A 22 7.77 -2.26 -18.52
CA VAL A 22 8.91 -2.40 -19.45
C VAL A 22 9.53 -1.02 -19.72
N ALA A 23 10.65 -0.72 -19.07
CA ALA A 23 11.33 0.56 -19.17
C ALA A 23 12.31 0.62 -20.38
N CYS A 24 11.80 0.95 -21.57
CA CYS A 24 12.65 1.33 -22.70
C CYS A 24 13.41 2.64 -22.41
N LYS A 25 14.70 2.68 -22.75
CA LYS A 25 15.65 3.74 -22.34
C LYS A 25 16.09 4.58 -23.55
N PRO A 26 15.65 5.84 -23.69
CA PRO A 26 16.10 6.71 -24.78
C PRO A 26 17.59 7.08 -24.66
N ALA A 27 18.28 7.19 -25.79
CA ALA A 27 19.61 7.79 -25.84
C ALA A 27 19.53 9.32 -25.56
N GLY A 28 20.57 9.86 -24.93
CA GLY A 28 20.52 11.22 -24.38
C GLY A 28 20.78 12.34 -25.38
N ILE A 29 20.12 13.48 -25.17
CA ILE A 29 20.46 14.78 -25.77
C ILE A 29 20.76 15.75 -24.62
N LYS A 30 21.89 16.47 -24.70
CA LYS A 30 22.24 17.54 -23.76
C LYS A 30 21.59 18.84 -24.22
N ASN A 31 21.07 19.67 -23.30
CA ASN A 31 21.10 21.12 -23.49
C ASN A 31 20.94 21.91 -22.18
N LYS A 32 21.32 23.19 -22.20
CA LYS A 32 21.33 24.10 -21.04
C LYS A 32 20.09 25.01 -21.02
N ALA A 33 19.46 25.11 -19.86
CA ALA A 33 18.65 26.24 -19.39
C ALA A 33 18.65 26.15 -17.85
N GLY A 34 18.41 27.18 -17.05
CA GLY A 34 17.85 28.51 -17.32
C GLY A 34 16.85 28.79 -16.20
N LYS A 35 17.16 29.74 -15.31
CA LYS A 35 16.49 29.91 -14.00
C LYS A 35 15.47 31.05 -14.04
N LEU A 36 14.23 30.78 -13.60
CA LEU A 36 13.15 31.68 -13.12
C LEU A 36 11.99 30.72 -12.75
N LYS A 37 11.21 30.78 -11.63
CA LYS A 37 10.55 31.88 -10.87
C LYS A 37 9.56 32.66 -11.74
N GLU A 38 8.33 32.98 -11.32
CA GLU A 38 7.67 32.97 -10.00
C GLU A 38 6.30 32.19 -10.09
N GLU A 39 5.60 31.76 -9.02
CA GLU A 39 4.53 32.48 -8.25
C GLU A 39 3.40 33.07 -9.14
N SER A 40 2.11 33.09 -8.75
CA SER A 40 1.44 32.74 -7.47
C SER A 40 -0.09 32.54 -7.66
N GLU A 41 -0.74 31.90 -6.67
CA GLU A 41 -2.05 32.27 -6.02
C GLU A 41 -3.33 32.60 -6.86
N THR A 42 -4.56 32.62 -6.32
CA THR A 42 -5.22 32.00 -5.14
C THR A 42 -6.76 31.98 -5.38
N ASN A 43 -7.51 31.21 -4.57
CA ASN A 43 -8.85 31.56 -4.00
C ASN A 43 -10.05 31.84 -4.94
N SER A 44 -11.33 31.64 -4.53
CA SER A 44 -11.94 30.84 -3.45
C SER A 44 -13.47 30.93 -3.52
N LYS A 45 -14.20 30.07 -2.78
CA LYS A 45 -15.59 30.27 -2.29
C LYS A 45 -16.69 30.26 -3.39
N LYS A 46 -17.99 29.99 -3.12
CA LYS A 46 -18.68 29.46 -1.91
C LYS A 46 -20.04 28.82 -2.30
N GLU A 47 -20.39 27.73 -1.63
CA GLU A 47 -21.70 27.38 -1.00
C GLU A 47 -23.08 27.51 -1.71
N ASN A 48 -24.00 26.68 -1.21
CA ASN A 48 -25.49 26.76 -1.24
C ASN A 48 -26.18 26.30 -2.54
N LYS A 49 -27.34 25.59 -2.50
CA LYS A 49 -28.14 25.08 -1.36
C LYS A 49 -29.07 23.91 -1.81
N GLU A 50 -29.67 23.21 -0.84
CA GLU A 50 -31.02 22.56 -0.80
C GLU A 50 -31.74 22.21 -2.13
N LYS A 51 -32.41 21.06 -2.36
CA LYS A 51 -33.25 20.15 -1.51
C LYS A 51 -33.73 18.96 -2.41
N ASN A 52 -34.55 17.93 -2.07
CA ASN A 52 -35.28 17.40 -0.88
C ASN A 52 -35.72 15.92 -1.18
N ILE A 53 -36.28 15.17 -0.19
CA ILE A 53 -37.31 14.07 -0.35
C ILE A 53 -36.92 12.79 -1.17
N SER A 54 -37.27 11.53 -0.82
CA SER A 54 -37.72 10.85 0.43
C SER A 54 -37.72 9.31 0.22
N GLU A 55 -37.66 8.52 1.31
CA GLU A 55 -38.41 7.25 1.62
C GLU A 55 -38.69 6.15 0.54
N SER A 56 -38.72 4.84 0.84
CA SER A 56 -38.39 4.04 2.04
C SER A 56 -38.48 2.51 1.75
N LYS A 57 -38.00 1.65 2.68
CA LYS A 57 -38.38 0.21 2.86
C LYS A 57 -38.00 -0.78 1.71
N GLU A 58 -37.93 -2.10 1.88
CA GLU A 58 -38.10 -2.99 3.05
C GLU A 58 -37.15 -4.23 2.99
N GLU A 59 -37.39 -5.23 3.84
CA GLU A 59 -36.71 -6.53 3.98
C GLU A 59 -37.15 -7.53 2.84
N MET A 60 -36.75 -8.81 2.69
CA MET A 60 -36.07 -9.78 3.57
C MET A 60 -35.52 -11.03 2.79
N LEU A 61 -34.56 -11.75 3.40
CA LEU A 61 -34.24 -13.21 3.35
C LEU A 61 -34.37 -14.13 2.09
N GLN A 62 -33.21 -14.75 1.76
CA GLN A 62 -32.93 -16.20 1.54
C GLN A 62 -33.33 -17.01 0.26
N SER A 63 -32.38 -17.89 -0.13
CA SER A 63 -32.50 -19.11 -0.99
C SER A 63 -32.94 -18.92 -2.46
N ASP A 64 -32.49 -19.74 -3.43
CA ASP A 64 -32.14 -21.17 -3.34
C ASP A 64 -31.01 -21.63 -4.30
N GLN A 65 -30.63 -22.91 -4.23
CA GLN A 65 -29.63 -23.54 -5.10
C GLN A 65 -30.21 -24.05 -6.43
N SER A 66 -29.42 -23.95 -7.50
CA SER A 66 -29.39 -25.04 -8.50
C SER A 66 -28.03 -25.13 -9.21
N LYS A 67 -27.59 -26.36 -9.48
CA LYS A 67 -26.39 -26.65 -10.29
C LYS A 67 -26.84 -27.03 -11.70
N SER A 68 -26.24 -26.44 -12.73
CA SER A 68 -26.40 -26.92 -14.11
C SER A 68 -25.03 -27.19 -14.74
N LYS A 69 -24.78 -28.46 -15.09
CA LYS A 69 -23.65 -28.84 -15.96
C LYS A 69 -24.10 -28.75 -17.41
N ARG A 70 -23.25 -28.23 -18.29
CA ARG A 70 -23.19 -28.71 -19.67
C ARG A 70 -21.76 -28.58 -20.22
N LYS A 71 -21.19 -29.71 -20.64
CA LYS A 71 -20.10 -29.71 -21.61
C LYS A 71 -20.72 -29.57 -23.01
N THR A 72 -20.10 -28.79 -23.87
CA THR A 72 -20.20 -28.97 -25.32
C THR A 72 -18.82 -28.78 -25.91
N GLU A 73 -18.33 -29.86 -26.50
CA GLU A 73 -17.11 -29.93 -27.30
C GLU A 73 -17.47 -29.48 -28.72
N LEU A 74 -16.62 -28.69 -29.37
CA LEU A 74 -16.89 -28.14 -30.70
C LEU A 74 -15.61 -28.18 -31.53
N ASP A 75 -15.53 -29.18 -32.39
CA ASP A 75 -14.50 -29.35 -33.41
C ASP A 75 -14.71 -28.35 -34.55
N ILE A 76 -13.62 -27.81 -35.11
CA ILE A 76 -13.66 -26.79 -36.17
C ILE A 76 -12.58 -27.11 -37.21
N THR A 77 -12.93 -27.93 -38.20
CA THR A 77 -12.10 -28.13 -39.39
C THR A 77 -12.73 -27.47 -40.63
N LYS A 78 -11.90 -26.64 -41.30
CA LYS A 78 -12.01 -26.15 -42.69
C LYS A 78 -12.83 -24.89 -43.02
N PHE A 79 -12.22 -24.13 -43.94
CA PHE A 79 -12.77 -23.27 -45.01
C PHE A 79 -13.29 -21.84 -44.75
N ASP A 80 -12.36 -20.87 -44.93
CA ASP A 80 -12.35 -19.83 -45.99
C ASP A 80 -13.50 -18.78 -46.12
N GLY A 81 -13.24 -17.68 -46.84
CA GLY A 81 -14.29 -17.06 -47.68
C GLY A 81 -14.99 -15.77 -47.23
N GLY A 82 -14.76 -15.24 -46.03
CA GLY A 82 -15.03 -13.82 -45.69
C GLY A 82 -16.43 -13.38 -45.19
N SER A 83 -16.52 -12.07 -44.90
CA SER A 83 -17.68 -11.29 -44.40
C SER A 83 -18.11 -11.42 -42.91
N LYS A 84 -17.61 -10.46 -42.10
CA LYS A 84 -18.21 -9.78 -40.91
C LYS A 84 -18.91 -10.57 -39.77
N SER A 85 -18.48 -10.21 -38.54
CA SER A 85 -19.18 -10.30 -37.23
C SER A 85 -19.59 -11.72 -36.75
N ASN A 86 -19.20 -12.19 -35.56
CA ASN A 86 -19.07 -11.47 -34.29
C ASN A 86 -17.79 -11.82 -33.51
N ILE A 87 -16.91 -10.84 -33.25
CA ILE A 87 -15.92 -10.91 -32.16
C ILE A 87 -16.58 -10.30 -30.91
N GLY A 88 -17.58 -11.02 -30.37
CA GLY A 88 -18.42 -10.58 -29.27
C GLY A 88 -17.77 -10.76 -27.89
N ASN A 89 -16.53 -10.28 -27.72
CA ASN A 89 -15.82 -10.22 -26.44
C ASN A 89 -14.81 -9.04 -26.50
N ASN A 90 -15.29 -7.83 -26.25
CA ASN A 90 -14.48 -6.61 -26.31
C ASN A 90 -13.58 -6.50 -25.06
N ILE A 91 -12.35 -7.01 -25.17
CA ILE A 91 -11.25 -6.78 -24.21
C ILE A 91 -11.04 -5.26 -23.97
N LEU A 92 -11.36 -4.42 -24.96
CA LEU A 92 -11.31 -2.97 -24.87
C LEU A 92 -12.24 -2.37 -23.79
N ALA A 93 -13.39 -2.99 -23.52
CA ALA A 93 -14.35 -2.46 -22.53
C ALA A 93 -13.82 -2.56 -21.09
N GLU A 94 -12.96 -3.54 -20.80
CA GLU A 94 -12.23 -3.64 -19.52
C GLU A 94 -11.08 -2.62 -19.40
N ILE A 95 -10.63 -2.03 -20.51
CA ILE A 95 -9.48 -1.10 -20.55
C ILE A 95 -9.95 0.36 -20.38
N GLU A 96 -11.16 0.70 -20.81
CA GLU A 96 -11.72 2.06 -20.65
C GLU A 96 -11.84 2.49 -19.17
N ASP A 97 -12.09 1.53 -18.26
CA ASP A 97 -12.22 1.77 -16.82
C ASP A 97 -10.85 1.93 -16.10
N GLU A 98 -9.76 1.54 -16.76
CA GLU A 98 -8.35 1.64 -16.32
C GLU A 98 -7.65 2.91 -16.82
N GLU A 99 -8.07 3.46 -17.97
CA GLU A 99 -7.51 4.68 -18.58
C GLU A 99 -7.27 5.85 -17.59
N PRO A 100 -8.18 6.18 -16.65
CA PRO A 100 -7.95 7.24 -15.66
C PRO A 100 -6.77 6.94 -14.72
N ILE A 101 -6.67 5.70 -14.25
CA ILE A 101 -5.63 5.23 -13.32
C ILE A 101 -4.27 5.25 -14.02
N ILE A 102 -4.24 4.83 -15.30
CA ILE A 102 -3.06 4.89 -16.15
C ILE A 102 -2.60 6.35 -16.35
N LYS A 103 -3.52 7.27 -16.67
CA LYS A 103 -3.20 8.69 -16.89
C LYS A 103 -2.69 9.38 -15.62
N GLU A 104 -3.30 9.12 -14.46
CA GLU A 104 -2.86 9.69 -13.20
C GLU A 104 -1.52 9.11 -12.71
N SER A 105 -1.29 7.80 -12.86
CA SER A 105 -0.01 7.17 -12.48
C SER A 105 1.16 7.65 -13.36
N PHE A 106 0.94 7.85 -14.67
CA PHE A 106 1.93 8.49 -15.54
C PHE A 106 2.25 9.94 -15.14
N LYS A 107 1.26 10.70 -14.63
CA LYS A 107 1.48 12.05 -14.09
C LYS A 107 2.28 11.98 -12.79
N TRP A 108 1.85 11.16 -11.83
CA TRP A 108 2.56 10.92 -10.55
C TRP A 108 4.03 10.57 -10.75
N TRP A 109 4.35 9.74 -11.76
CA TRP A 109 5.73 9.35 -12.06
C TRP A 109 6.59 10.52 -12.58
N LYS A 110 6.00 11.44 -13.36
CA LYS A 110 6.70 12.65 -13.87
C LYS A 110 6.91 13.70 -12.78
N ASP A 111 5.94 13.85 -11.88
CA ASP A 111 5.98 14.82 -10.78
C ASP A 111 6.87 14.36 -9.60
N ALA A 112 7.30 13.09 -9.61
CA ALA A 112 8.18 12.49 -8.59
C ALA A 112 9.58 13.11 -8.58
N LYS A 113 9.99 13.66 -7.42
CA LYS A 113 11.31 14.27 -7.23
C LYS A 113 12.32 13.21 -6.78
N LYS A 114 13.59 13.40 -7.14
CA LYS A 114 14.72 12.48 -6.82
C LYS A 114 14.70 12.01 -5.36
N ASP A 115 14.47 12.95 -4.45
CA ASP A 115 14.55 12.73 -3.00
C ASP A 115 13.16 12.74 -2.31
N LYS A 116 12.05 12.80 -3.06
CA LYS A 116 10.67 12.67 -2.53
C LYS A 116 9.67 12.18 -3.58
N ARG A 117 8.98 11.08 -3.28
CA ARG A 117 7.79 10.58 -3.97
C ARG A 117 6.55 10.74 -3.06
N PRO A 118 5.45 11.35 -3.51
CA PRO A 118 4.19 11.30 -2.76
C PRO A 118 3.55 9.90 -2.85
N HIS A 119 2.55 9.60 -2.03
CA HIS A 119 1.71 8.41 -2.23
C HIS A 119 0.93 8.54 -3.54
N PHE A 120 0.64 7.42 -4.20
CA PHE A 120 -0.37 7.32 -5.26
C PHE A 120 -1.60 6.62 -4.67
N PHE A 121 -2.75 7.28 -4.71
CA PHE A 121 -4.01 6.77 -4.15
C PHE A 121 -4.83 6.05 -5.22
N ASN A 122 -5.80 5.24 -4.82
CA ASN A 122 -6.81 4.75 -5.74
C ASN A 122 -7.76 5.91 -6.10
N PRO A 123 -7.90 6.31 -7.39
CA PRO A 123 -8.81 7.41 -7.77
C PRO A 123 -10.28 7.13 -7.45
N LYS A 124 -10.65 5.85 -7.25
CA LYS A 124 -12.01 5.39 -6.89
C LYS A 124 -12.18 5.13 -5.37
N ASP A 125 -11.11 5.11 -4.57
CA ASP A 125 -11.16 5.04 -3.09
C ASP A 125 -9.94 5.75 -2.44
N SER A 126 -10.15 6.96 -1.90
CA SER A 126 -9.09 7.76 -1.25
C SER A 126 -8.52 7.12 0.03
N SER A 127 -9.18 6.11 0.60
CA SER A 127 -8.67 5.35 1.74
C SER A 127 -7.79 4.15 1.36
N GLU A 128 -7.50 3.97 0.06
CA GLU A 128 -6.52 3.02 -0.47
C GLU A 128 -5.32 3.74 -1.11
N ILE A 129 -4.11 3.32 -0.74
CA ILE A 129 -2.87 3.67 -1.43
C ILE A 129 -2.47 2.53 -2.37
N LEU A 130 -2.22 2.86 -3.64
CA LEU A 130 -1.74 1.94 -4.69
C LEU A 130 -0.21 1.96 -4.84
N ILE A 131 0.46 3.08 -4.56
CA ILE A 131 1.93 3.16 -4.53
C ILE A 131 2.38 3.98 -3.33
N LEU A 132 3.26 3.40 -2.51
CA LEU A 132 3.80 4.01 -1.30
C LEU A 132 4.84 5.10 -1.62
N GLY A 133 4.56 6.31 -1.15
CA GLY A 133 5.44 7.47 -1.19
C GLY A 133 6.46 7.46 -0.06
N TYR A 134 7.64 8.01 -0.34
CA TYR A 134 8.77 8.07 0.59
C TYR A 134 9.68 9.24 0.24
N LYS A 135 10.44 9.74 1.23
CA LYS A 135 11.38 10.85 1.11
C LYS A 135 12.76 10.49 1.68
N LYS A 136 13.83 11.06 1.12
CA LYS A 136 15.18 10.95 1.69
C LYS A 136 15.31 11.89 2.89
N GLU A 137 15.83 11.37 3.99
CA GLU A 137 16.05 12.14 5.22
C GLU A 137 17.45 12.78 5.17
N ASN A 138 17.49 14.10 4.97
CA ASN A 138 18.68 14.88 4.56
C ASN A 138 19.95 14.70 5.42
N LYS A 139 19.83 14.15 6.64
CA LYS A 139 20.91 14.05 7.63
C LYS A 139 21.51 12.66 7.80
N LYS A 140 20.89 11.59 7.26
CA LYS A 140 21.26 10.19 7.61
C LYS A 140 21.23 9.17 6.46
N GLU A 141 21.12 9.59 5.20
CA GLU A 141 21.05 8.71 4.00
C GLU A 141 19.84 7.73 3.94
N TYR A 142 18.99 7.71 4.98
CA TYR A 142 17.81 6.86 5.08
C TYR A 142 16.63 7.40 4.28
N TYR A 143 15.77 6.50 3.79
CA TYR A 143 14.48 6.88 3.21
C TYR A 143 13.36 6.56 4.19
N ARG A 144 12.55 7.58 4.47
CA ARG A 144 11.41 7.54 5.37
C ARG A 144 10.14 7.42 4.55
N LEU A 145 9.25 6.50 4.94
CA LEU A 145 7.90 6.42 4.38
C LEU A 145 7.17 7.74 4.64
N GLU A 146 6.49 8.30 3.63
CA GLU A 146 5.65 9.47 3.86
C GLU A 146 4.47 9.11 4.76
N GLU A 147 4.04 10.05 5.60
CA GLU A 147 2.94 9.83 6.55
C GLU A 147 1.68 9.36 5.81
N ILE A 148 1.10 8.24 6.25
CA ILE A 148 -0.08 7.62 5.68
C ILE A 148 -1.29 8.38 6.24
N PRO A 149 -2.10 9.06 5.41
CA PRO A 149 -3.20 9.88 5.92
C PRO A 149 -4.14 9.09 6.82
N LYS A 150 -4.59 9.71 7.91
CA LYS A 150 -5.29 9.04 9.02
C LYS A 150 -6.52 8.19 8.65
N HIS A 151 -7.15 8.47 7.51
CA HIS A 151 -8.33 7.75 7.00
C HIS A 151 -7.96 6.53 6.12
N VAL A 152 -6.71 6.39 5.68
CA VAL A 152 -6.27 5.26 4.84
C VAL A 152 -6.34 3.97 5.64
N LYS A 153 -7.07 3.00 5.07
CA LYS A 153 -7.40 1.68 5.61
C LYS A 153 -6.71 0.54 4.85
N LYS A 154 -6.07 0.85 3.72
CA LYS A 154 -5.45 -0.14 2.82
C LYS A 154 -4.22 0.44 2.11
N VAL A 155 -3.17 -0.38 2.02
CA VAL A 155 -1.88 -0.05 1.40
C VAL A 155 -1.35 -1.24 0.59
N PRO A 156 -0.34 -1.08 -0.27
CA PRO A 156 0.26 -2.18 -1.02
C PRO A 156 0.97 -3.16 -0.07
N LYS A 157 0.88 -4.46 -0.39
CA LYS A 157 1.49 -5.57 0.39
C LYS A 157 3.01 -5.63 0.35
N ILE A 158 3.64 -4.74 -0.43
CA ILE A 158 5.09 -4.63 -0.57
C ILE A 158 5.51 -3.24 -0.09
N LEU A 159 6.18 -3.19 1.07
CA LEU A 159 6.93 -2.02 1.50
C LEU A 159 8.08 -1.78 0.48
N PRO A 160 8.26 -0.58 -0.09
CA PRO A 160 9.34 -0.34 -1.06
C PRO A 160 10.70 -0.61 -0.39
N PRO A 161 11.55 -1.55 -0.87
CA PRO A 161 12.73 -1.99 -0.14
C PRO A 161 13.80 -0.91 0.13
N VAL A 162 13.65 0.27 -0.46
CA VAL A 162 14.48 1.46 -0.19
C VAL A 162 14.13 2.15 1.14
N VAL A 163 12.91 1.95 1.65
CA VAL A 163 12.46 2.50 2.93
C VAL A 163 13.20 1.84 4.09
N THR A 164 13.87 2.66 4.90
CA THR A 164 14.58 2.24 6.13
C THR A 164 14.04 2.93 7.38
N SER A 165 13.01 3.78 7.26
CA SER A 165 12.32 4.40 8.38
C SER A 165 10.80 4.39 8.19
N LEU A 166 10.09 3.90 9.21
CA LEU A 166 8.63 4.00 9.35
C LEU A 166 8.24 5.11 10.34
N GLU A 167 9.11 6.10 10.55
CA GLU A 167 8.94 7.14 11.56
C GLU A 167 7.64 7.95 11.34
N GLY A 168 6.72 7.86 12.29
CA GLY A 168 5.41 8.49 12.22
C GLY A 168 4.49 7.95 11.11
N ALA A 169 4.80 6.80 10.48
CA ALA A 169 4.12 6.34 9.27
C ALA A 169 2.59 6.26 9.37
N PHE A 170 2.04 5.80 10.51
CA PHE A 170 0.60 5.69 10.76
C PHE A 170 0.16 6.59 11.94
N LYS A 171 0.83 7.72 12.11
CA LYS A 171 0.56 8.67 13.19
C LYS A 171 -0.88 9.19 13.12
N ASN A 172 -1.57 9.17 14.26
CA ASN A 172 -3.00 9.49 14.40
C ASN A 172 -3.95 8.66 13.51
N ASN A 173 -3.58 7.48 12.99
CA ASN A 173 -4.46 6.71 12.10
C ASN A 173 -5.76 6.27 12.82
N GLU A 174 -6.89 6.41 12.12
CA GLU A 174 -8.25 6.28 12.67
C GLU A 174 -8.91 4.92 12.34
N ASN A 175 -8.18 3.99 11.71
CA ASN A 175 -8.66 2.65 11.38
C ASN A 175 -8.16 1.60 12.37
N GLN A 176 -8.98 0.56 12.60
CA GLN A 176 -8.59 -0.57 13.45
C GLN A 176 -7.58 -1.50 12.77
N ILE A 177 -7.74 -1.70 11.45
CA ILE A 177 -6.90 -2.53 10.59
C ILE A 177 -6.43 -1.65 9.43
N ILE A 178 -5.22 -1.88 8.94
CA ILE A 178 -4.71 -1.28 7.71
C ILE A 178 -4.28 -2.44 6.82
N ASP A 179 -5.13 -2.84 5.86
CA ASP A 179 -4.87 -4.01 4.99
C ASP A 179 -3.58 -3.79 4.18
N GLY A 180 -2.70 -4.77 4.25
CA GLY A 180 -1.43 -4.85 3.54
C GLY A 180 -0.18 -4.64 4.38
N ILE A 181 -0.28 -4.14 5.61
CA ILE A 181 0.89 -3.97 6.48
C ILE A 181 1.36 -5.29 7.11
N GLU A 182 0.46 -6.28 7.20
CA GLU A 182 0.73 -7.59 7.82
C GLU A 182 1.70 -8.47 7.02
N THR A 183 1.97 -8.08 5.76
CA THR A 183 2.84 -8.78 4.81
C THR A 183 4.13 -8.00 4.49
N TRP A 184 4.36 -6.84 5.11
CA TRP A 184 5.57 -6.03 4.88
C TRP A 184 6.86 -6.67 5.41
N ASP A 185 7.87 -6.80 4.55
CA ASP A 185 9.25 -7.06 4.98
C ASP A 185 9.86 -5.81 5.62
N THR A 186 9.90 -5.78 6.95
CA THR A 186 10.53 -4.70 7.73
C THR A 186 12.00 -4.94 8.05
N SER A 187 12.65 -6.00 7.53
CA SER A 187 14.05 -6.37 7.87
C SER A 187 15.07 -5.25 7.64
N ARG A 188 14.78 -4.35 6.68
CA ARG A 188 15.61 -3.19 6.33
C ARG A 188 15.32 -1.94 7.17
N VAL A 189 14.23 -1.93 7.94
CA VAL A 189 13.82 -0.79 8.77
C VAL A 189 14.77 -0.64 9.97
N LYS A 190 15.19 0.61 10.21
CA LYS A 190 16.10 1.04 11.28
C LYS A 190 15.42 1.93 12.32
N ASN A 191 14.34 2.60 11.96
CA ASN A 191 13.63 3.57 12.80
C ASN A 191 12.12 3.29 12.74
N MET A 192 11.50 3.08 13.90
CA MET A 192 10.05 2.93 14.12
C MET A 192 9.51 3.96 15.14
N TYR A 193 10.23 5.07 15.34
CA TYR A 193 9.84 6.16 16.23
C TYR A 193 8.46 6.71 15.84
N GLN A 194 7.53 6.77 16.82
CA GLN A 194 6.15 7.22 16.63
C GLN A 194 5.34 6.50 15.53
N THR A 195 5.72 5.31 15.04
CA THR A 195 5.05 4.67 13.88
C THR A 195 3.53 4.54 14.02
N PHE A 196 2.99 4.25 15.21
CA PHE A 196 1.55 4.22 15.52
C PHE A 196 1.15 5.24 16.60
N PHE A 197 1.90 6.34 16.74
CA PHE A 197 1.66 7.38 17.74
C PHE A 197 0.25 7.95 17.62
N LYS A 198 -0.54 7.83 18.70
CA LYS A 198 -1.96 8.22 18.79
C LYS A 198 -2.88 7.57 17.74
N ALA A 199 -2.49 6.45 17.14
CA ALA A 199 -3.38 5.61 16.34
C ALA A 199 -4.36 4.85 17.26
N SER A 200 -5.24 5.58 17.94
CA SER A 200 -5.97 5.11 19.12
C SER A 200 -6.85 3.89 18.88
N LYS A 201 -7.37 3.72 17.66
CA LYS A 201 -8.19 2.59 17.24
C LYS A 201 -7.38 1.40 16.72
N PHE A 202 -6.10 1.57 16.39
CA PHE A 202 -5.30 0.58 15.69
C PHE A 202 -5.10 -0.69 16.54
N ASN A 203 -5.41 -1.84 15.95
CA ASN A 203 -5.18 -3.16 16.52
C ASN A 203 -4.94 -4.21 15.40
N GLY A 204 -4.26 -3.80 14.32
CA GLY A 204 -3.83 -4.69 13.24
C GLY A 204 -2.72 -5.64 13.69
N ASP A 205 -2.63 -6.82 13.05
CA ASP A 205 -1.55 -7.77 13.34
C ASP A 205 -0.24 -7.36 12.65
N ILE A 206 0.78 -7.16 13.46
CA ILE A 206 2.17 -6.82 13.09
C ILE A 206 3.18 -7.70 13.83
N SER A 207 2.72 -8.79 14.47
CA SER A 207 3.56 -9.75 15.20
C SER A 207 4.70 -10.31 14.35
N LYS A 208 4.48 -10.44 13.04
CA LYS A 208 5.43 -10.96 12.04
C LYS A 208 6.46 -9.95 11.53
N TRP A 209 6.39 -8.67 11.93
CA TRP A 209 7.39 -7.68 11.54
C TRP A 209 8.77 -8.05 12.08
N ASN A 210 9.76 -8.10 11.19
CA ASN A 210 11.16 -8.28 11.58
C ASN A 210 11.71 -6.97 12.14
N THR A 211 11.97 -6.94 13.45
CA THR A 211 12.50 -5.78 14.17
C THR A 211 13.99 -5.86 14.48
N SER A 212 14.66 -6.96 14.15
CA SER A 212 16.08 -7.20 14.50
C SER A 212 17.07 -6.16 13.97
N GLY A 213 16.66 -5.39 12.95
CA GLY A 213 17.41 -4.28 12.40
C GLY A 213 17.15 -2.91 13.04
N VAL A 214 16.11 -2.76 13.87
CA VAL A 214 15.61 -1.47 14.39
C VAL A 214 16.46 -0.99 15.56
N THR A 215 16.68 0.32 15.65
CA THR A 215 17.50 1.00 16.68
C THR A 215 16.78 2.17 17.35
N ASP A 216 15.46 2.31 17.14
CA ASP A 216 14.60 3.33 17.75
C ASP A 216 13.14 2.89 17.67
N PHE A 217 12.52 2.58 18.81
CA PHE A 217 11.07 2.35 18.97
C PHE A 217 10.40 3.46 19.81
N GLY A 218 11.03 4.63 19.95
CA GLY A 218 10.55 5.70 20.83
C GLY A 218 9.10 6.11 20.53
N TYR A 219 8.25 6.11 21.55
CA TYR A 219 6.83 6.47 21.47
C TYR A 219 6.01 5.68 20.42
N MET A 220 6.48 4.50 19.96
CA MET A 220 5.92 3.78 18.81
C MET A 220 4.40 3.54 18.90
N PHE A 221 3.89 3.13 20.06
CA PHE A 221 2.47 2.89 20.35
C PHE A 221 1.89 3.88 21.37
N TYR A 222 2.53 5.04 21.58
CA TYR A 222 2.05 6.02 22.56
C TYR A 222 0.61 6.43 22.24
N GLY A 223 -0.33 6.23 23.16
CA GLY A 223 -1.75 6.55 22.93
C GLY A 223 -2.51 5.63 21.98
N ALA A 224 -1.94 4.47 21.59
CA ALA A 224 -2.62 3.44 20.80
C ALA A 224 -3.52 2.57 21.71
N SER A 225 -4.60 3.18 22.25
CA SER A 225 -5.40 2.62 23.34
C SER A 225 -6.18 1.34 23.01
N ALA A 226 -6.42 1.03 21.73
CA ALA A 226 -7.01 -0.24 21.29
C ALA A 226 -5.98 -1.36 21.02
N PHE A 227 -4.68 -1.04 20.94
CA PHE A 227 -3.66 -2.01 20.49
C PHE A 227 -3.36 -3.06 21.57
N LYS A 228 -3.59 -4.33 21.25
CA LYS A 228 -3.45 -5.49 22.16
C LYS A 228 -2.91 -6.73 21.45
N ARG A 229 -1.93 -6.57 20.56
CA ARG A 229 -1.25 -7.70 19.89
C ARG A 229 -0.04 -8.17 20.70
N ASN A 230 0.24 -9.46 20.60
CA ASN A 230 1.41 -10.06 21.23
C ASN A 230 2.66 -9.80 20.36
N LEU A 231 3.65 -9.13 20.94
CA LEU A 231 4.92 -8.76 20.31
C LEU A 231 6.14 -9.42 20.99
N LYS A 232 5.93 -10.45 21.83
CA LYS A 232 7.01 -11.14 22.59
C LYS A 232 8.16 -11.67 21.73
N ASP A 233 7.88 -11.99 20.46
CA ASP A 233 8.80 -12.62 19.53
C ASP A 233 9.62 -11.57 18.72
N TRP A 234 9.38 -10.27 18.93
CA TRP A 234 10.17 -9.19 18.35
C TRP A 234 11.58 -9.13 18.96
N ASN A 235 12.61 -9.10 18.10
CA ASN A 235 13.97 -8.83 18.54
C ASN A 235 14.18 -7.32 18.76
N VAL A 236 14.57 -6.93 19.97
CA VAL A 236 14.77 -5.54 20.41
C VAL A 236 16.19 -5.29 20.96
N SER A 237 17.17 -6.09 20.53
CA SER A 237 18.55 -6.04 21.05
C SER A 237 19.25 -4.68 20.94
N ASN A 238 18.91 -3.88 19.93
CA ASN A 238 19.62 -2.64 19.58
C ASN A 238 18.98 -1.36 20.16
N ASP A 239 17.74 -1.45 20.64
CA ASP A 239 17.07 -0.44 21.47
C ASP A 239 16.35 -1.15 22.62
N PRO A 240 17.10 -1.56 23.67
CA PRO A 240 16.56 -2.33 24.77
C PRO A 240 15.76 -1.47 25.79
N PHE A 241 15.70 -0.14 25.61
CA PHE A 241 15.18 0.83 26.57
C PHE A 241 14.34 1.97 25.92
N PRO A 242 13.38 1.67 25.03
CA PRO A 242 12.69 2.70 24.25
C PRO A 242 11.85 3.66 25.12
N VAL A 243 12.02 4.96 24.90
CA VAL A 243 11.28 5.99 25.64
C VAL A 243 9.79 5.91 25.33
N ALA A 244 8.98 5.67 26.37
CA ALA A 244 7.52 5.70 26.33
C ALA A 244 6.85 4.84 25.23
N PHE A 245 7.51 3.74 24.83
CA PHE A 245 7.11 2.80 23.75
C PHE A 245 5.61 2.52 23.67
N ALA A 246 4.99 2.15 24.79
CA ALA A 246 3.60 1.73 24.89
C ALA A 246 2.81 2.51 25.97
N ARG A 247 3.21 3.75 26.25
CA ARG A 247 2.50 4.59 27.24
C ARG A 247 1.13 5.03 26.72
N ASP A 248 0.13 5.10 27.60
CA ASP A 248 -1.26 5.43 27.31
C ASP A 248 -1.88 4.46 26.26
N SER A 249 -1.37 3.22 26.15
CA SER A 249 -1.74 2.24 25.11
C SER A 249 -2.54 1.05 25.65
N GLY A 250 -3.20 0.31 24.75
CA GLY A 250 -4.06 -0.82 25.13
C GLY A 250 -3.36 -1.98 25.83
N PHE A 251 -2.03 -2.07 25.71
CA PHE A 251 -1.19 -3.12 26.28
C PHE A 251 -0.16 -2.60 27.30
N GLU A 252 -0.25 -1.33 27.73
CA GLU A 252 0.74 -0.73 28.65
C GLU A 252 0.99 -1.58 29.90
N ASN A 253 -0.09 -2.10 30.48
CA ASN A 253 -0.07 -2.85 31.74
C ASN A 253 0.07 -4.38 31.54
N ASP A 254 -0.07 -4.91 30.32
CA ASP A 254 0.10 -6.34 30.04
C ASP A 254 1.48 -6.62 29.43
N LYS A 255 2.46 -6.81 30.33
CA LYS A 255 3.86 -7.07 29.94
C LYS A 255 4.04 -8.42 29.20
N ASN A 256 3.06 -9.32 29.21
CA ASN A 256 3.13 -10.59 28.48
C ASN A 256 2.96 -10.41 26.96
N LEU A 257 2.46 -9.24 26.54
CA LEU A 257 2.34 -8.84 25.13
C LEU A 257 3.53 -8.00 24.65
N TRP A 258 4.43 -7.58 25.55
CA TRP A 258 5.57 -6.72 25.21
C TRP A 258 6.71 -7.52 24.56
N PRO A 259 7.50 -6.89 23.67
CA PRO A 259 8.84 -7.39 23.33
C PRO A 259 9.74 -7.52 24.57
N PRO A 260 10.79 -8.36 24.52
CA PRO A 260 11.70 -8.64 25.64
C PRO A 260 12.73 -7.50 25.85
N PHE A 261 12.23 -6.28 26.10
CA PHE A 261 13.04 -5.14 26.52
C PHE A 261 13.72 -5.42 27.87
N LYS A 262 14.89 -4.79 28.10
CA LYS A 262 15.60 -4.91 29.37
C LYS A 262 15.03 -3.89 30.36
N ASN A 263 15.13 -4.14 31.66
CA ASN A 263 14.88 -3.08 32.64
C ASN A 263 16.14 -2.21 32.78
N LYS A 264 15.98 -0.88 32.72
CA LYS A 264 17.06 0.10 32.82
C LYS A 264 17.72 0.06 34.21
N ASP A 265 16.95 -0.28 35.24
CA ASP A 265 17.37 -0.30 36.64
C ASP A 265 17.94 -1.67 37.06
N LYS A 266 18.43 -2.47 36.10
CA LYS A 266 19.01 -3.82 36.29
C LYS A 266 20.29 -4.04 35.46
N GLN A 267 21.14 -3.01 35.37
CA GLN A 267 22.50 -3.07 34.81
C GLN A 267 23.49 -2.43 35.78
#